data_AF-A0AAD7HUS5-F1
#
_entry.id   AF-A0AAD7HUS5-F1
#
_cell.length_a   1.000
_cell.length_b   1.000
_cell.length_c   1.000
_cell.angle_alpha   90.00
_cell.angle_beta   90.00
_cell.angle_gamma   90.00
#
_symmetry.space_group_name_H-M   'P 1'
#
loop_
_entity.id
_entity.type
_entity.pdbx_description
1 polymer ?
#
loop_
_entity_poly.entity_id
_entity_poly.type
_entity_poly.pdbx_seq_one_letter_code
_entity_poly.pdbx_strand_id
1 'polypeptide(L)'
;MDTATTPKRSDWIGQGRAWASVPPAVRKIAAEYFLIPQELEQNLLPSPYLSIAKMCQFPLPLQNTSPVPTQPAQFFGTSAPDHISDEDLMVRAWPLPIPDSKTVHKLAVCSRQAWLDGNQSIVYSHLGGDVTKGRSLPLSSKSAHAADFKSWTTA
;
A
#
# COMPACT_ATOMS: atom_id res chain seq x y z
N MET A 1 25.47 -38.04 0.23
CA MET A 1 25.38 -36.60 -0.11
C MET A 1 23.91 -36.24 -0.06
N ASP A 2 23.46 -35.65 1.03
CA ASP A 2 22.05 -35.29 1.19
C ASP A 2 21.75 -34.03 0.39
N THR A 3 20.88 -34.15 -0.61
CA THR A 3 20.37 -33.01 -1.36
C THR A 3 19.46 -32.21 -0.44
N ALA A 4 19.97 -31.12 0.14
CA ALA A 4 19.21 -30.22 0.96
C ALA A 4 17.99 -29.71 0.17
N THR A 5 16.80 -30.16 0.56
CA THR A 5 15.55 -29.78 -0.10
C THR A 5 15.24 -28.32 0.27
N THR A 6 15.08 -27.46 -0.73
CA THR A 6 14.69 -26.07 -0.52
C THR A 6 13.30 -26.02 0.11
N PRO A 7 13.13 -25.35 1.28
CA PRO A 7 11.84 -25.28 1.93
C PRO A 7 10.82 -24.55 1.04
N LYS A 8 9.63 -25.12 0.87
CA LYS A 8 8.54 -24.45 0.12
C LYS A 8 7.67 -23.66 1.08
N ARG A 9 7.11 -22.55 0.61
CA ARG A 9 6.20 -21.70 1.39
C ARG A 9 5.02 -22.49 1.99
N SER A 10 4.43 -23.39 1.20
CA SER A 10 3.32 -24.26 1.61
C SER A 10 3.62 -25.09 2.85
N ASP A 11 4.88 -25.42 3.09
CA ASP A 11 5.29 -26.33 4.16
C ASP A 11 5.36 -25.64 5.52
N TRP A 12 5.22 -24.30 5.56
CA TRP A 12 5.42 -23.47 6.75
C TRP A 12 4.20 -22.64 7.13
N ILE A 13 3.32 -22.35 6.18
CA ILE A 13 2.13 -21.53 6.42
C ILE A 13 1.01 -22.36 7.07
N GLY A 14 0.32 -21.78 8.04
CA GLY A 14 -0.86 -22.35 8.71
C GLY A 14 -0.54 -23.40 9.79
N GLN A 15 0.74 -23.61 10.14
CA GLN A 15 1.14 -24.66 11.08
C GLN A 15 1.13 -24.25 12.56
N GLY A 16 0.65 -23.05 12.90
CA GLY A 16 0.61 -22.56 14.29
C GLY A 16 2.00 -22.38 14.92
N ARG A 17 3.04 -22.22 14.10
CA ARG A 17 4.43 -22.04 14.56
C ARG A 17 4.69 -20.59 14.93
N ALA A 18 5.50 -20.38 15.95
CA ALA A 18 5.97 -19.04 16.30
C ALA A 18 7.08 -18.57 15.35
N TRP A 19 7.03 -17.30 14.93
CA TRP A 19 8.06 -16.68 14.07
C TRP A 19 9.49 -16.85 14.61
N ALA A 20 9.65 -16.80 15.93
CA ALA A 20 10.95 -16.98 16.58
C ALA A 20 11.61 -18.34 16.25
N SER A 21 10.82 -19.40 16.04
CA SER A 21 11.30 -20.75 15.71
C SER A 21 11.57 -20.99 14.22
N VAL A 22 11.29 -20.02 13.35
CA VAL A 22 11.42 -20.21 11.91
C VAL A 22 12.88 -20.21 11.47
N PRO A 23 13.35 -21.22 10.69
CA PRO A 23 14.72 -21.29 10.20
C PRO A 23 15.10 -20.12 9.27
N PRO A 24 16.39 -19.74 9.19
CA PRO A 24 16.85 -18.63 8.37
C PRO A 24 16.45 -18.71 6.88
N ALA A 25 16.45 -19.91 6.29
CA ALA A 25 16.06 -20.11 4.89
C ALA A 25 14.61 -19.67 4.62
N VAL A 26 13.69 -19.97 5.55
CA VAL A 26 12.27 -19.59 5.44
C VAL A 26 12.10 -18.09 5.70
N ARG A 27 12.90 -17.51 6.61
CA ARG A 27 12.91 -16.05 6.83
C ARG A 27 13.34 -15.30 5.57
N LYS A 28 14.29 -15.85 4.80
CA LYS A 28 14.71 -15.29 3.51
C LYS A 28 13.57 -15.29 2.50
N ILE A 29 12.83 -16.40 2.37
CA ILE A 29 11.64 -16.48 1.52
C ILE A 29 10.59 -15.45 1.95
N ALA A 30 10.32 -15.34 3.25
CA ALA A 30 9.35 -14.37 3.76
C ALA A 30 9.77 -12.92 3.44
N ALA A 31 11.07 -12.60 3.51
CA ALA A 31 11.58 -11.27 3.21
C ALA A 31 11.22 -10.80 1.78
N GLU A 32 11.16 -11.72 0.82
CA GLU A 32 10.76 -11.44 -0.56
C GLU A 32 9.30 -10.94 -0.65
N TYR A 33 8.42 -11.38 0.26
CA TYR A 33 7.02 -10.92 0.33
C TYR A 33 6.84 -9.55 0.98
N PHE A 34 7.87 -9.04 1.65
CA PHE A 34 7.85 -7.72 2.31
C PHE A 34 8.59 -6.65 1.50
N LEU A 35 9.00 -6.97 0.26
CA LEU A 35 9.54 -5.99 -0.66
C LEU A 35 8.42 -5.13 -1.24
N ILE A 36 8.70 -3.84 -1.40
CA ILE A 36 7.82 -2.94 -2.14
C ILE A 36 8.09 -3.19 -3.63
N PRO A 37 7.07 -3.49 -4.44
CA PRO A 37 7.22 -3.61 -5.89
C PRO A 37 7.82 -2.33 -6.48
N GLN A 38 8.79 -2.48 -7.38
CA GLN A 38 9.52 -1.36 -7.97
C GLN A 38 8.58 -0.45 -8.78
N GLU A 39 7.55 -1.01 -9.38
CA GLU A 39 6.51 -0.31 -10.13
C GLU A 39 5.77 0.67 -9.21
N LEU A 40 5.42 0.24 -8.00
CA LEU A 40 4.79 1.10 -7.01
C LEU A 40 5.72 2.22 -6.55
N GLU A 41 7.00 1.93 -6.37
CA GLU A 41 7.97 2.95 -5.96
C GLU A 41 8.09 4.06 -7.02
N GLN A 42 8.13 3.70 -8.30
CA GLN A 42 8.23 4.65 -9.42
C GLN A 42 6.96 5.49 -9.62
N ASN A 43 5.79 4.92 -9.34
CA ASN A 43 4.51 5.60 -9.52
C ASN A 43 4.11 6.45 -8.30
N LEU A 44 4.49 6.04 -7.09
CA LEU A 44 4.11 6.73 -5.84
C LEU A 44 5.11 7.80 -5.41
N LEU A 45 6.38 7.67 -5.77
CA LEU A 45 7.43 8.60 -5.37
C LEU A 45 7.96 9.38 -6.58
N PRO A 46 8.29 10.68 -6.42
CA PRO A 46 8.96 11.40 -7.48
C PRO A 46 10.31 10.75 -7.80
N SER A 47 10.66 10.68 -9.09
CA SER A 47 11.96 10.17 -9.53
C SER A 47 13.12 10.86 -8.79
N PRO A 48 14.16 10.13 -8.37
CA PRO A 48 15.32 10.72 -7.69
C PRO A 48 16.10 11.69 -8.59
N TYR A 49 15.86 11.66 -9.90
CA TYR A 49 16.51 12.53 -10.89
C TYR A 49 15.66 13.76 -11.26
N LEU A 50 14.50 13.97 -10.62
CA LEU A 50 13.66 15.13 -10.87
C LEU A 50 14.30 16.41 -10.31
N SER A 51 14.14 17.54 -11.00
CA SER A 51 14.53 18.83 -10.43
C SER A 51 13.64 19.20 -9.24
N ILE A 52 14.17 19.96 -8.27
CA ILE A 52 13.41 20.40 -7.10
C ILE A 52 12.10 21.10 -7.50
N ALA A 53 12.14 21.96 -8.53
CA ALA A 53 10.96 22.67 -9.01
C ALA A 53 9.87 21.72 -9.53
N LYS A 54 10.25 20.65 -10.23
CA LYS A 54 9.31 19.62 -10.69
C LYS A 54 8.85 18.73 -9.54
N MET A 55 9.72 18.48 -8.56
CA MET A 55 9.41 17.65 -7.40
C MET A 55 8.31 18.30 -6.55
N CYS A 56 8.37 19.62 -6.38
CA CYS A 56 7.31 20.38 -5.70
C CYS A 56 5.97 20.40 -6.45
N GLN A 57 5.95 20.05 -7.74
CA GLN A 57 4.72 19.91 -8.54
C GLN A 57 4.18 18.48 -8.55
N PHE A 58 4.90 17.52 -7.98
CA PHE A 58 4.48 16.13 -7.93
C PHE A 58 3.29 15.99 -6.97
N PRO A 59 2.14 15.43 -7.42
CA PRO A 59 0.97 15.28 -6.57
C PRO A 59 1.25 14.24 -5.48
N LEU A 60 1.20 14.67 -4.21
CA LEU A 60 1.27 13.77 -3.07
C LEU A 60 -0.15 13.40 -2.59
N PRO A 61 -0.36 12.17 -2.09
CA PRO A 61 -1.64 11.78 -1.52
C PRO A 61 -1.98 12.67 -0.31
N LEU A 62 -3.27 12.98 -0.17
CA LEU A 62 -3.77 13.68 1.02
C LEU A 62 -3.58 12.79 2.25
N GLN A 63 -2.82 13.28 3.22
CA GLN A 63 -2.59 12.56 4.47
C GLN A 63 -3.81 12.70 5.39
N ASN A 64 -4.72 11.74 5.31
CA ASN A 64 -5.81 11.62 6.28
C ASN A 64 -5.27 10.87 7.50
N THR A 65 -4.98 11.56 8.60
CA THR A 65 -4.67 10.88 9.86
C THR A 65 -5.97 10.57 10.58
N SER A 66 -6.30 9.29 10.76
CA SER A 66 -7.42 8.87 11.61
C SER A 66 -6.87 8.09 12.80
N PRO A 67 -7.04 8.57 14.04
CA PRO A 67 -6.66 7.82 15.23
C PRO A 67 -7.73 6.75 15.50
N VAL A 68 -7.82 5.73 14.65
CA VAL A 68 -8.67 4.58 14.95
C VAL A 68 -7.85 3.60 15.78
N PRO A 69 -8.16 3.41 17.08
CA PRO A 69 -7.53 2.39 17.88
C PRO A 69 -7.99 1.02 17.37
N THR A 70 -7.15 0.41 16.54
CA THR A 70 -7.46 -0.86 15.88
C THR A 70 -6.48 -1.94 16.36
N GLN A 71 -6.98 -3.16 16.58
CA GLN A 71 -6.10 -4.27 16.92
C GLN A 71 -5.30 -4.70 15.67
N PRO A 72 -3.98 -4.95 15.77
CA PRO A 72 -3.17 -5.33 14.61
C PRO A 72 -3.72 -6.50 13.81
N ALA A 73 -4.32 -7.49 14.48
CA ALA A 73 -4.93 -8.65 13.84
C ALA A 73 -6.03 -8.30 12.83
N GLN A 74 -6.76 -7.18 13.03
CA GLN A 74 -7.84 -6.75 12.15
C GLN A 74 -7.34 -6.17 10.82
N PHE A 75 -6.04 -5.92 10.70
CA PHE A 75 -5.43 -5.45 9.47
C PHE A 75 -5.03 -6.57 8.52
N PHE A 76 -5.13 -7.84 8.92
CA PHE A 76 -4.66 -8.96 8.10
C PHE A 76 -5.85 -9.79 7.60
N GLY A 77 -5.84 -10.08 6.30
CA GLY A 77 -6.86 -10.89 5.63
C GLY A 77 -6.26 -12.15 5.02
N THR A 78 -7.06 -13.23 4.98
CA THR A 78 -6.68 -14.51 4.35
C THR A 78 -6.92 -14.52 2.84
N SER A 79 -7.75 -13.59 2.33
CA SER A 79 -7.97 -13.39 0.91
C SER A 79 -6.71 -12.88 0.23
N ALA A 80 -6.40 -13.40 -0.96
CA ALA A 80 -5.39 -12.82 -1.81
C ALA A 80 -5.77 -11.37 -2.16
N PRO A 81 -4.81 -10.45 -2.27
CA PRO A 81 -5.09 -9.11 -2.77
C PRO A 81 -5.56 -9.20 -4.24
N ASP A 82 -6.54 -8.38 -4.59
CA ASP A 82 -6.92 -8.19 -6.00
C ASP A 82 -5.76 -7.55 -6.76
N HIS A 83 -5.72 -7.77 -8.08
CA HIS A 83 -4.81 -7.01 -8.93
C HIS A 83 -5.23 -5.54 -8.93
N ILE A 84 -4.36 -4.64 -8.47
CA ILE A 84 -4.63 -3.21 -8.38
C ILE A 84 -3.95 -2.51 -9.58
N SER A 85 -4.72 -1.81 -10.41
CA SER A 85 -4.19 -0.93 -11.45
C SER A 85 -3.62 0.38 -10.85
N ASP A 86 -2.79 1.11 -11.60
CA ASP A 86 -2.28 2.41 -11.15
C ASP A 86 -3.42 3.40 -10.85
N GLU A 87 -4.49 3.36 -11.65
CA GLU A 87 -5.69 4.15 -11.44
C GLU A 87 -6.43 3.75 -10.16
N ASP A 88 -6.53 2.45 -9.87
CA ASP A 88 -7.16 1.95 -8.64
C ASP A 88 -6.38 2.37 -7.38
N LEU A 89 -5.05 2.48 -7.44
CA LEU A 89 -4.24 2.98 -6.31
C LEU A 89 -4.64 4.43 -5.95
N MET A 90 -4.72 5.31 -6.94
CA MET A 90 -5.06 6.71 -6.72
C MET A 90 -6.49 6.89 -6.20
N VAL A 91 -7.42 6.05 -6.65
CA VAL A 91 -8.84 6.16 -6.27
C VAL A 91 -9.13 5.48 -4.94
N ARG A 92 -8.54 4.31 -4.68
CA ARG A 92 -8.89 3.45 -3.55
C ARG A 92 -7.90 3.51 -2.40
N ALA A 93 -6.60 3.60 -2.69
CA ALA A 93 -5.56 3.51 -1.67
C ALA A 93 -5.17 4.89 -1.12
N TRP A 94 -5.02 5.91 -1.98
CA TRP A 94 -4.62 7.26 -1.56
C TRP A 94 -5.57 7.95 -0.56
N PRO A 95 -6.90 7.78 -0.65
CA PRO A 95 -7.79 8.41 0.33
C PRO A 95 -7.80 7.72 1.69
N LEU A 96 -7.21 6.52 1.80
CA LEU A 96 -7.24 5.75 3.03
C LEU A 96 -6.47 6.48 4.13
N PRO A 97 -7.00 6.48 5.35
CA PRO A 97 -6.30 7.06 6.46
C PRO A 97 -4.99 6.31 6.72
N ILE A 98 -3.92 7.08 6.87
CA ILE A 98 -2.62 6.55 7.23
C ILE A 98 -2.68 6.23 8.73
N PRO A 99 -2.41 4.98 9.15
CA PRO A 99 -2.35 4.64 10.56
C PRO A 99 -1.26 5.45 11.27
N ASP A 100 -1.44 5.70 12.56
CA ASP A 100 -0.40 6.35 13.36
C ASP A 100 0.89 5.50 13.41
N SER A 101 2.03 6.14 13.70
CA SER A 101 3.34 5.49 13.69
C SER A 101 3.45 4.31 14.65
N LYS A 102 2.78 4.36 15.81
CA LYS A 102 2.75 3.27 16.79
C LYS A 102 1.97 2.08 16.23
N THR A 103 0.88 2.33 15.51
CA THR A 103 0.12 1.30 14.81
C THR A 103 0.93 0.68 13.67
N VAL A 104 1.59 1.49 12.83
CA VAL A 104 2.48 0.98 11.76
C VAL A 104 3.59 0.10 12.34
N HIS A 105 4.22 0.51 13.44
CA HIS A 105 5.25 -0.30 14.10
C HIS A 105 4.71 -1.65 14.59
N LYS A 106 3.53 -1.67 15.20
CA LYS A 106 2.86 -2.92 15.62
C LYS A 106 2.55 -3.81 14.42
N LEU A 107 2.06 -3.23 13.32
CA LEU A 107 1.79 -3.99 12.09
C LEU A 107 3.07 -4.60 11.52
N ALA A 108 4.17 -3.86 11.49
CA ALA A 108 5.46 -4.37 11.02
C ALA A 108 6.00 -5.51 11.91
N VAL A 109 5.77 -5.46 13.23
CA VAL A 109 6.14 -6.54 14.15
C VAL A 109 5.25 -7.78 13.96
N CYS A 110 3.94 -7.58 13.82
CA CYS A 110 2.96 -8.67 13.70
C CYS A 110 2.92 -9.30 12.29
N SER A 111 3.33 -8.59 11.24
CA SER A 111 3.17 -9.02 9.85
C SER A 111 3.83 -10.36 9.54
N ARG A 112 4.98 -10.64 10.15
CA ARG A 112 5.72 -11.90 9.97
C ARG A 112 4.97 -13.09 10.56
N GLN A 113 4.37 -12.91 11.73
CA GLN A 113 3.51 -13.94 12.34
C GLN A 113 2.23 -14.09 11.51
N ALA A 114 1.60 -12.99 11.11
CA ALA A 114 0.41 -13.04 10.27
C ALA A 114 0.64 -13.78 8.94
N TRP A 115 1.81 -13.59 8.31
CA TRP A 115 2.21 -14.31 7.11
C TRP A 115 2.36 -15.83 7.36
N LEU A 116 2.95 -16.23 8.50
CA LEU A 116 3.01 -17.65 8.89
C LEU A 116 1.62 -18.21 9.17
N ASP A 117 0.73 -17.41 9.73
CA ASP A 117 -0.64 -17.83 10.03
C ASP A 117 -1.51 -17.95 8.76
N GLY A 118 -0.96 -17.59 7.59
CA GLY A 118 -1.62 -17.72 6.29
C GLY A 118 -2.42 -16.49 5.85
N ASN A 119 -2.21 -15.35 6.50
CA ASN A 119 -2.72 -14.09 5.98
C ASN A 119 -1.94 -13.70 4.71
N GLN A 120 -2.67 -13.20 3.72
CA GLN A 120 -2.16 -12.90 2.39
C GLN A 120 -2.31 -11.42 2.01
N SER A 121 -3.14 -10.66 2.73
CA SER A 121 -3.42 -9.26 2.41
C SER A 121 -3.49 -8.39 3.66
N ILE A 122 -3.33 -7.09 3.44
CA ILE A 122 -3.64 -6.05 4.43
C ILE A 122 -5.03 -5.50 4.12
N VAL A 123 -5.92 -5.47 5.11
CA VAL A 123 -7.29 -5.02 4.99
C VAL A 123 -7.58 -3.87 5.95
N TYR A 124 -8.36 -2.89 5.49
CA TYR A 124 -8.83 -1.79 6.33
C TYR A 124 -10.22 -2.11 6.89
N SER A 125 -10.37 -3.28 7.52
CA SER A 125 -11.67 -3.75 8.05
C SER A 125 -12.30 -2.81 9.09
N HIS A 126 -11.47 -1.99 9.74
CA HIS A 126 -11.89 -0.98 10.72
C HIS A 126 -12.48 0.29 10.09
N LEU A 127 -12.28 0.49 8.79
CA LEU A 127 -12.95 1.54 8.04
C LEU A 127 -14.27 0.94 7.56
N GLY A 128 -15.38 1.38 8.15
CA GLY A 128 -16.71 0.90 7.77
C GLY A 128 -16.91 0.92 6.24
N GLY A 129 -17.76 0.04 5.73
CA GLY A 129 -17.89 -0.26 4.29
C GLY A 129 -18.15 0.94 3.36
N ASP A 130 -18.53 2.10 3.90
CA ASP A 130 -18.68 3.35 3.14
C ASP A 130 -17.36 4.03 2.77
N VAL A 131 -16.25 3.71 3.43
CA VAL A 131 -14.92 4.29 3.10
C VAL A 131 -14.21 3.47 2.02
N THR A 132 -14.47 2.15 1.98
CA THR A 132 -13.88 1.20 1.01
C THR A 132 -14.66 1.11 -0.30
N LYS A 133 -15.96 1.42 -0.28
CA LYS A 133 -16.73 1.69 -1.50
C LYS A 133 -16.50 3.13 -1.86
N GLY A 134 -15.52 3.37 -2.75
CA GLY A 134 -15.03 4.70 -3.12
C GLY A 134 -16.10 5.77 -3.02
N ARG A 135 -15.85 6.79 -2.18
CA ARG A 135 -16.55 8.07 -2.21
C ARG A 135 -16.74 8.40 -3.68
N SER A 136 -17.97 8.37 -4.18
CA SER A 136 -18.28 8.91 -5.49
C SER A 136 -17.97 10.39 -5.38
N LEU A 137 -16.75 10.77 -5.75
CA LEU A 137 -16.42 12.16 -5.94
C LEU A 137 -17.38 12.62 -7.05
N PRO A 138 -18.27 13.59 -6.81
CA PRO A 138 -18.97 14.18 -7.92
C PRO A 138 -17.89 14.72 -8.85
N LEU A 139 -17.82 14.19 -10.08
CA LEU A 139 -17.12 14.86 -11.16
C LEU A 139 -17.76 16.24 -11.26
N SER A 140 -17.12 17.22 -10.63
CA SER A 140 -17.50 18.61 -10.77
C SER A 140 -17.17 18.98 -12.19
N SER A 141 -18.18 18.88 -13.07
CA SER A 141 -18.18 19.47 -14.39
C SER A 141 -18.20 20.99 -14.22
N LYS A 142 -17.08 21.59 -13.83
CA LYS A 142 -16.85 23.00 -14.07
C LYS A 142 -16.36 23.14 -15.50
N SER A 143 -17.35 23.14 -16.39
CA SER A 143 -17.35 24.02 -17.56
C SER A 143 -16.92 25.42 -17.09
N ALA A 144 -15.77 25.88 -17.56
CA ALA A 144 -15.37 27.27 -17.49
C ALA A 144 -14.69 27.60 -18.82
N HIS A 145 -15.52 28.06 -19.74
CA HIS A 145 -15.30 29.11 -20.72
C HIS A 145 -13.85 29.38 -21.16
N ALA A 146 -13.64 29.14 -22.45
CA ALA A 146 -12.69 29.85 -23.28
C ALA A 146 -12.70 31.35 -22.96
N ALA A 147 -11.54 31.88 -22.56
CA ALA A 147 -11.26 33.31 -22.60
C ALA A 147 -10.17 33.52 -23.65
N ASP A 148 -10.57 34.23 -24.71
CA ASP A 148 -9.77 34.68 -25.84
C ASP A 148 -8.44 35.30 -25.41
N PHE A 149 -7.33 34.70 -25.85
CA PHE A 149 -6.03 35.34 -25.82
C PHE A 149 -5.91 36.25 -27.05
N LYS A 150 -6.43 37.48 -26.94
CA LYS A 150 -6.25 38.53 -27.95
C LYS A 150 -4.77 38.94 -28.02
N SER A 151 -4.22 38.76 -29.21
CA SER A 151 -2.96 39.28 -29.72
C SER A 151 -2.75 40.76 -29.40
N TRP A 152 -1.56 41.11 -28.92
CA TRP A 152 -1.03 42.47 -28.96
C TRP A 152 0.12 42.50 -29.96
N THR A 153 -0.17 43.05 -31.13
CA THR A 153 0.80 43.58 -32.10
C THR A 153 0.91 45.09 -31.93
N THR A 154 2.05 45.64 -32.38
CA THR A 154 2.43 47.06 -32.58
C THR A 154 3.07 47.72 -31.33
N ALA A 155 4.23 48.38 -31.40
CA ALA A 155 4.96 48.99 -32.53
C ALA A 155 6.46 48.67 -32.49
#